data_AF-A0A8A4ZFL9-F1
#
_entry.id   AF-A0A8A4ZFL9-F1
#
_cell.length_a   1.000
_cell.length_b   1.000
_cell.length_c   1.000
_cell.angle_alpha   90.00
_cell.angle_beta   90.00
_cell.angle_gamma   90.00
#
_symmetry.space_group_name_H-M   'P 1'
#
loop_
_entity.id
_entity.type
_entity.pdbx_description
1 polymer ?
#
loop_
_entity_poly.entity_id
_entity_poly.type
_entity_poly.pdbx_seq_one_letter_code
_entity_poly.pdbx_strand_id
1 'polypeptide(L)'
;MAEQSTQTTISKIVGALAAVAAAWVAQKIVATAWQAASGHTPPKPDDDGDAGLAEVAAAAMVTGAIVSLVRVLATRGTARKLR
;
A
#
# COMPACT_ATOMS: atom_id res chain seq x y z
N MET A 1 33.51 14.96 11.01
CA MET A 1 32.97 13.58 11.17
C MET A 1 31.62 13.54 11.89
N ALA A 2 31.28 14.48 12.78
CA ALA A 2 30.04 14.44 13.57
C ALA A 2 28.74 14.79 12.80
N GLU A 3 28.80 15.62 11.76
CA GLU A 3 27.59 16.10 11.05
C GLU A 3 26.91 15.03 10.17
N GLN A 4 27.66 14.07 9.62
CA GLN A 4 27.10 13.02 8.76
C GLN A 4 26.23 12.00 9.53
N SER A 5 26.55 11.74 10.80
CA SER A 5 25.80 10.81 11.66
C SER A 5 24.39 11.34 12.00
N THR A 6 24.30 12.64 12.29
CA THR A 6 23.04 13.32 12.61
C THR A 6 22.13 13.40 11.38
N GLN A 7 22.68 13.72 10.21
CA GLN A 7 21.88 13.85 8.98
C GLN A 7 21.29 12.49 8.53
N THR A 8 22.05 11.41 8.68
CA THR A 8 21.58 10.04 8.38
C THR A 8 20.50 9.60 9.38
N THR A 9 20.65 9.95 10.65
CA THR A 9 19.68 9.61 11.70
C THR A 9 18.37 10.37 11.52
N ILE A 10 18.42 11.66 11.21
CA ILE A 10 17.23 12.47 10.89
C ILE A 10 16.52 11.89 9.66
N SER A 11 17.26 11.55 8.60
CA SER A 11 16.67 10.97 7.38
C SER A 11 15.99 9.63 7.64
N LYS A 12 16.57 8.78 8.50
CA LYS A 12 15.95 7.51 8.91
C LYS A 12 14.67 7.72 9.71
N ILE A 13 14.66 8.70 10.64
CA ILE A 13 13.48 9.03 11.43
C ILE A 13 12.36 9.58 10.52
N VAL A 14 12.69 10.51 9.63
CA VAL A 14 11.74 11.07 8.65
C VAL A 14 11.23 9.98 7.72
N GLY A 15 12.10 9.11 7.21
CA GLY A 15 11.71 7.98 6.37
C GLY A 15 10.80 6.99 7.10
N ALA A 16 11.08 6.69 8.38
CA ALA A 16 10.23 5.84 9.20
C ALA A 16 8.85 6.46 9.44
N LEU A 17 8.79 7.75 9.79
CA LEU A 17 7.53 8.48 9.96
C LEU A 17 6.73 8.52 8.65
N ALA A 18 7.40 8.77 7.52
CA ALA A 18 6.76 8.76 6.22
C ALA A 18 6.20 7.38 5.87
N ALA A 19 6.93 6.30 6.18
CA ALA A 19 6.46 4.93 5.97
C ALA A 19 5.22 4.61 6.83
N VAL A 20 5.21 5.02 8.09
CA VAL A 20 4.04 4.85 8.98
C VAL A 20 2.83 5.63 8.47
N ALA A 21 3.02 6.89 8.07
CA ALA A 21 1.95 7.70 7.51
C ALA A 21 1.41 7.09 6.21
N ALA A 22 2.30 6.62 5.32
CA ALA A 22 1.92 5.95 4.08
C ALA A 22 1.14 4.65 4.36
N ALA A 23 1.57 3.85 5.34
CA ALA A 23 0.86 2.64 5.74
C ALA A 23 -0.55 2.96 6.26
N TRP A 24 -0.71 4.00 7.08
CA TRP A 24 -2.01 4.43 7.58
C TRP A 24 -2.95 4.87 6.45
N VAL A 25 -2.45 5.67 5.50
CA VAL A 25 -3.22 6.08 4.31
C VAL A 25 -3.59 4.88 3.46
N ALA A 26 -2.66 3.94 3.23
CA ALA A 26 -2.93 2.73 2.48
C ALA A 26 -4.03 1.89 3.14
N GLN A 27 -3.99 1.70 4.46
CA GLN A 27 -5.05 0.99 5.18
C GLN A 27 -6.41 1.67 5.02
N LYS A 28 -6.46 3.01 5.04
CA LYS A 28 -7.70 3.76 4.79
C LYS A 28 -8.22 3.60 3.37
N ILE A 29 -7.34 3.65 2.38
CA ILE A 29 -7.73 3.44 0.97
C ILE A 29 -8.29 2.03 0.80
N VAL A 30 -7.62 1.02 1.34
CA VAL A 30 -8.08 -0.38 1.27
C VAL A 30 -9.44 -0.54 1.95
N ALA A 31 -9.62 -0.01 3.16
CA ALA A 31 -10.89 -0.09 3.88
C ALA A 31 -12.03 0.61 3.13
N THR A 32 -11.78 1.80 2.56
CA THR A 32 -12.78 2.56 1.80
C THR A 32 -13.10 1.88 0.47
N ALA A 33 -12.10 1.36 -0.21
CA ALA A 33 -12.29 0.60 -1.45
C ALA A 33 -13.09 -0.67 -1.20
N TRP A 34 -12.85 -1.36 -0.09
CA TRP A 34 -13.61 -2.54 0.32
C TRP A 34 -15.06 -2.18 0.64
N GLN A 35 -15.27 -1.12 1.42
CA GLN A 35 -16.63 -0.66 1.74
C GLN A 35 -17.41 -0.24 0.49
N ALA A 36 -16.75 0.39 -0.48
CA ALA A 36 -17.35 0.80 -1.75
C ALA A 36 -17.64 -0.39 -2.68
N ALA A 37 -16.80 -1.43 -2.68
CA ALA A 37 -16.97 -2.60 -3.52
C ALA A 37 -17.94 -3.64 -2.94
N SER A 38 -17.84 -3.91 -1.63
CA SER A 38 -18.60 -4.97 -0.95
C SER A 38 -19.89 -4.48 -0.29
N GLY A 39 -20.07 -3.16 -0.11
CA GLY A 39 -21.25 -2.59 0.56
C GLY A 39 -21.32 -2.82 2.07
N HIS A 40 -20.37 -3.55 2.64
CA HIS A 40 -20.31 -3.92 4.06
C HIS A 40 -18.88 -3.71 4.61
N THR A 41 -18.74 -3.68 5.94
CA THR A 41 -17.46 -3.40 6.61
C THR A 41 -16.47 -4.54 6.34
N PRO A 42 -15.18 -4.27 6.04
CA PRO A 42 -14.20 -5.31 5.71
C PRO A 42 -14.18 -6.43 6.77
N PRO A 43 -14.22 -7.71 6.32
CA PRO A 43 -14.28 -8.86 7.21
C PRO A 43 -13.07 -8.87 8.13
N LYS A 44 -13.31 -9.12 9.43
CA LYS A 44 -12.24 -9.26 10.41
C LYS A 44 -11.57 -10.63 10.22
N PRO A 45 -10.32 -10.81 10.66
CA PRO A 45 -9.59 -12.07 10.52
C PRO A 45 -10.30 -13.31 11.09
N ASP A 46 -11.32 -13.14 11.94
CA ASP A 46 -12.11 -14.21 12.56
C ASP A 46 -13.46 -14.49 11.86
N ASP A 47 -13.78 -13.85 10.72
CA ASP A 47 -14.98 -14.19 9.94
C ASP A 47 -14.66 -15.34 8.98
N ASP A 48 -14.84 -16.55 9.47
CA ASP A 48 -14.75 -17.79 8.71
C ASP A 48 -15.87 -17.85 7.64
N GLY A 49 -15.50 -17.58 6.38
CA GLY A 49 -15.95 -18.43 5.28
C GLY A 49 -17.01 -17.94 4.29
N ASP A 50 -17.39 -16.66 4.24
CA ASP A 50 -18.49 -16.22 3.35
C ASP A 50 -18.17 -15.04 2.41
N ALA A 51 -16.92 -14.97 1.93
CA ALA A 51 -16.59 -14.04 0.84
C ALA A 51 -17.15 -14.57 -0.49
N GLY A 52 -18.25 -13.99 -0.97
CA GLY A 52 -18.89 -14.38 -2.22
C GLY A 52 -17.98 -14.23 -3.45
N LEU A 53 -18.25 -14.99 -4.52
CA LEU A 53 -17.43 -14.98 -5.76
C LEU A 53 -17.23 -13.58 -6.36
N ALA A 54 -18.22 -12.70 -6.23
CA ALA A 54 -18.13 -11.31 -6.69
C ALA A 54 -17.11 -10.49 -5.86
N GLU A 55 -17.04 -10.73 -4.55
CA GLU A 55 -16.09 -10.07 -3.64
C GLU A 55 -14.66 -10.56 -3.88
N VAL A 56 -14.49 -11.86 -4.10
CA VAL A 56 -13.20 -12.44 -4.52
C VAL A 56 -12.75 -11.88 -5.87
N ALA A 57 -13.66 -11.77 -6.84
CA ALA A 57 -13.35 -11.21 -8.15
C ALA A 57 -12.97 -9.72 -8.08
N ALA A 58 -13.68 -8.92 -7.28
CA ALA A 58 -13.35 -7.52 -7.05
C ALA A 58 -11.98 -7.36 -6.37
N ALA A 59 -11.69 -8.15 -5.34
CA ALA A 59 -10.39 -8.15 -4.68
C ALA A 59 -9.25 -8.55 -5.63
N ALA A 60 -9.48 -9.53 -6.51
CA ALA A 60 -8.52 -9.95 -7.52
C ALA A 60 -8.25 -8.85 -8.55
N MET A 61 -9.28 -8.13 -9.02
CA MET A 61 -9.12 -7.01 -9.94
C MET A 61 -8.33 -5.86 -9.32
N VAL A 62 -8.64 -5.49 -8.08
CA VAL A 62 -7.91 -4.44 -7.34
C VAL A 62 -6.45 -4.83 -7.15
N THR A 63 -6.19 -6.06 -6.71
CA THR A 63 -4.83 -6.58 -6.53
C THR A 63 -4.06 -6.59 -7.86
N GLY A 64 -4.68 -7.07 -8.94
CA GLY A 64 -4.11 -7.06 -10.28
C GLY A 64 -3.77 -5.66 -10.77
N ALA A 65 -4.66 -4.69 -10.55
CA ALA A 65 -4.44 -3.29 -10.90
C ALA A 65 -3.26 -2.70 -10.12
N ILE A 66 -3.19 -2.90 -8.81
CA ILE A 66 -2.08 -2.42 -7.97
C ILE A 66 -0.76 -3.03 -8.42
N VAL A 67 -0.69 -4.35 -8.63
CA VAL A 67 0.54 -5.03 -9.08
C VAL A 67 1.00 -4.48 -10.44
N SER A 68 0.06 -4.22 -11.36
CA SER A 68 0.38 -3.63 -12.66
C SER A 68 0.99 -2.22 -12.51
N LEU A 69 0.42 -1.39 -11.63
CA LEU A 69 0.93 -0.05 -11.35
C LEU A 69 2.31 -0.09 -10.71
N VAL A 70 2.51 -0.98 -9.73
CA VAL A 70 3.82 -1.19 -9.10
C VAL A 70 4.86 -1.61 -10.14
N ARG A 71 4.51 -2.51 -11.06
CA ARG A 71 5.42 -2.94 -12.13
C ARG A 71 5.78 -1.79 -13.07
N VAL A 72 4.81 -0.95 -13.43
CA VAL A 72 5.05 0.26 -14.24
C VAL A 72 5.91 1.27 -13.48
N LEU A 73 5.66 1.49 -12.19
CA LEU A 73 6.49 2.37 -11.36
C LEU A 73 7.89 1.80 -11.14
N ALA A 74 8.06 0.49 -10.98
CA ALA A 74 9.36 -0.13 -10.81
C ALA A 74 10.19 0.00 -12.10
N THR A 75 9.57 -0.25 -13.25
CA THR A 75 10.23 -0.08 -14.56
C THR A 75 10.53 1.38 -14.87
N ARG A 76 9.59 2.31 -14.62
CA ARG A 76 9.80 3.75 -14.88
C ARG A 76 10.65 4.46 -13.83
N GLY A 77 10.55 4.05 -12.57
CA GLY A 77 11.34 4.57 -11.46
C GLY A 77 12.81 4.17 -11.58
N THR A 78 13.09 2.96 -12.08
CA THR A 78 14.44 2.54 -12.44
C THR A 78 14.95 3.32 -13.66
N ALA A 79 14.08 3.58 -14.66
CA ALA A 79 14.45 4.38 -15.83
C ALA A 79 14.76 5.87 -15.51
N ARG A 80 14.16 6.45 -14.45
CA ARG A 80 14.47 7.83 -14.02
C ARG A 80 15.77 7.95 -13.20
N LYS A 81 16.38 6.84 -12.77
CA LYS A 81 17.69 6.83 -12.09
C LYS A 81 18.88 6.45 -12.98
N LEU A 82 18.64 6.05 -14.22
CA LEU A 82 19.68 5.62 -15.19
C LEU A 82 19.84 6.60 -16.38
N ARG A 83 19.32 7.82 -16.27
CA ARG A 83 19.58 8.93 -17.21
C ARG A 83 20.21 10.10 -16.47
#